data_AF-A0A2R6BV34-F1
#
_entry.id   AF-A0A2R6BV34-F1
#
_cell.length_a   1.000
_cell.length_b   1.000
_cell.length_c   1.000
_cell.angle_alpha   90.00
_cell.angle_beta   90.00
_cell.angle_gamma   90.00
#
_symmetry.space_group_name_H-M   'P 1'
#
loop_
_entity.id
_entity.type
_entity.pdbx_description
1 polymer ?
#
loop_
_entity_poly.entity_id
_entity_poly.type
_entity_poly.pdbx_seq_one_letter_code
_entity_poly.pdbx_strand_id
1 'polypeptide(L)'
;MGVLDDGSNTIPSDSEDGWGRSSYASGLGGAYYAARLAVVEALLGMKRQAEVIVFMEVTKGWLAPLGVWRVREGVRRCFQNVKTFSSLKEAFEEAISNMETHKKSWYRSSRFLRERLSTKTLEQFFTGYT
;
A
#
# COMPACT_ATOMS: atom_id res chain seq x y z
N MET A 1 -15.90 -23.31 17.92
CA MET A 1 -15.84 -21.85 18.09
C MET A 1 -15.63 -21.25 16.70
N GLY A 2 -16.71 -20.87 16.02
CA GLY A 2 -16.65 -20.40 14.64
C GLY A 2 -15.96 -19.06 14.56
N VAL A 3 -14.87 -18.97 13.79
CA VAL A 3 -14.31 -17.68 13.39
C VAL A 3 -15.40 -17.01 12.55
N LEU A 4 -15.97 -15.92 13.06
CA LEU A 4 -16.89 -15.09 12.29
C LEU A 4 -16.10 -14.59 11.08
N ASP A 5 -16.45 -15.10 9.90
CA ASP A 5 -15.88 -14.67 8.63
C ASP A 5 -16.35 -13.24 8.37
N ASP A 6 -15.52 -12.27 8.74
CA ASP A 6 -15.80 -10.85 8.53
C ASP A 6 -15.56 -10.40 7.08
N GLY A 7 -15.48 -11.38 6.16
CA GLY A 7 -15.22 -11.20 4.74
C GLY A 7 -13.79 -10.75 4.42
N SER A 8 -12.90 -10.72 5.42
CA SER A 8 -11.52 -10.31 5.23
C SER A 8 -10.57 -11.49 5.07
N ASN A 9 -9.69 -11.37 4.08
CA ASN A 9 -8.67 -12.36 3.77
C ASN A 9 -7.30 -11.84 4.20
N THR A 10 -6.41 -12.76 4.56
CA THR A 10 -4.99 -12.42 4.78
C THR A 10 -4.36 -12.13 3.42
N ILE A 11 -3.90 -10.90 3.22
CA ILE A 11 -3.20 -10.49 2.00
C ILE A 11 -1.69 -10.53 2.26
N PRO A 12 -0.91 -11.20 1.39
CA PRO A 12 0.55 -11.12 1.45
C PRO A 12 1.03 -9.67 1.36
N SER A 13 1.98 -9.29 2.20
CA SER A 13 2.59 -7.96 2.16
C SER A 13 4.05 -8.02 2.58
N ASP A 14 4.85 -7.14 2.00
CA ASP A 14 6.24 -6.91 2.37
C ASP A 14 6.45 -5.40 2.54
N SER A 15 7.32 -5.01 3.47
CA SER A 15 7.64 -3.61 3.75
C SER A 15 9.11 -3.44 4.10
N GLU A 16 9.63 -2.24 3.89
CA GLU A 16 10.93 -1.78 4.39
C GLU A 16 10.75 -0.40 5.04
N ASP A 17 11.57 -0.07 6.01
CA ASP A 17 11.60 1.28 6.59
C ASP A 17 12.63 2.17 5.87
N GLY A 18 12.91 3.35 6.41
CA GLY A 18 13.87 4.30 5.83
C GLY A 18 15.31 3.79 5.77
N TRP A 19 15.63 2.71 6.50
CA TRP A 19 16.96 2.08 6.48
C TRP A 19 17.07 0.96 5.43
N GLY A 20 15.97 0.70 4.73
CA GLY A 20 15.88 -0.35 3.72
C GLY A 20 15.71 -1.74 4.33
N ARG A 21 16.14 -2.76 3.58
CA ARG A 21 15.96 -4.17 3.96
C ARG A 21 17.24 -4.96 3.71
N SER A 22 17.60 -5.81 4.67
CA SER A 22 18.76 -6.73 4.58
C SER A 22 18.38 -8.16 4.17
N SER A 23 17.11 -8.54 4.31
CA SER A 23 16.58 -9.86 3.96
C SER A 23 15.75 -9.84 2.68
N TYR A 24 15.56 -11.01 2.06
CA TYR A 24 14.69 -11.12 0.89
C TYR A 24 13.21 -10.90 1.25
N ALA A 25 12.45 -10.32 0.31
CA ALA A 25 10.99 -10.15 0.41
C ALA A 25 10.26 -11.49 0.24
N SER A 26 10.03 -12.20 1.34
CA SER A 26 9.49 -13.57 1.30
C SER A 26 7.98 -13.66 1.07
N GLY A 27 7.21 -12.59 1.32
CA GLY A 27 5.76 -12.59 1.15
C GLY A 27 5.31 -12.35 -0.29
N LEU A 28 5.95 -11.39 -0.97
CA LEU A 28 5.62 -10.95 -2.32
C LEU A 28 6.71 -11.29 -3.35
N GLY A 29 7.94 -11.54 -2.91
CA GLY A 29 9.05 -11.89 -3.79
C GLY A 29 9.33 -10.82 -4.85
N GLY A 30 9.43 -11.25 -6.11
CA GLY A 30 9.74 -10.38 -7.24
C GLY A 30 8.77 -9.20 -7.43
N ALA A 31 7.50 -9.35 -7.02
CA ALA A 31 6.53 -8.27 -7.13
C ALA A 31 6.89 -7.06 -6.24
N TYR A 32 7.44 -7.32 -5.05
CA TYR A 32 7.91 -6.26 -4.15
C TYR A 32 9.05 -5.45 -4.79
N TYR A 33 10.08 -6.11 -5.33
CA TYR A 33 11.22 -5.42 -5.94
C TYR A 33 10.82 -4.68 -7.22
N ALA A 34 9.89 -5.23 -7.98
CA ALA A 34 9.28 -4.59 -9.12
C ALA A 34 8.56 -3.27 -8.74
N ALA A 35 7.73 -3.29 -7.70
CA ALA A 35 7.08 -2.09 -7.18
C ALA A 35 8.11 -1.08 -6.64
N ARG A 36 9.04 -1.54 -5.81
CA ARG A 36 10.10 -0.71 -5.19
C ARG A 36 10.91 0.04 -6.24
N LEU A 37 11.35 -0.64 -7.31
CA LEU A 37 12.10 0.01 -8.39
C LEU A 37 11.29 1.14 -9.03
N ALA A 38 10.03 0.88 -9.40
CA ALA A 38 9.18 1.89 -10.02
C ALA A 38 8.88 3.09 -9.10
N VAL A 39 8.71 2.84 -7.78
CA VAL A 39 8.56 3.90 -6.77
C VAL A 39 9.82 4.75 -6.67
N VAL A 40 10.98 4.13 -6.54
CA VAL A 40 12.26 4.84 -6.38
C VAL A 40 12.60 5.65 -7.64
N GLU A 41 12.35 5.11 -8.84
CA GLU A 41 12.49 5.85 -10.10
C GLU A 41 11.66 7.15 -10.09
N ALA A 42 10.39 7.07 -9.66
CA ALA A 42 9.49 8.23 -9.61
C ALA A 42 9.92 9.25 -8.55
N LEU A 43 10.22 8.80 -7.34
CA LEU A 43 10.67 9.65 -6.24
C LEU A 43 12.00 10.35 -6.54
N LEU A 44 12.94 9.63 -7.18
CA LEU A 44 14.21 10.20 -7.64
C LEU A 44 13.99 11.29 -8.69
N GLY A 45 13.12 11.04 -9.69
CA GLY A 45 12.77 12.03 -10.70
C GLY A 45 12.12 13.28 -10.12
N MET A 46 11.28 13.12 -9.09
CA MET A 46 10.66 14.22 -8.35
C MET A 46 11.60 14.92 -7.35
N LYS A 47 12.78 14.34 -7.06
CA LYS A 47 13.68 14.76 -5.98
C LYS A 47 12.98 14.80 -4.62
N ARG A 48 12.19 13.78 -4.30
CA ARG A 48 11.42 13.68 -3.05
C ARG A 48 11.73 12.40 -2.30
N GLN A 49 11.65 12.47 -0.97
CA GLN A 49 11.57 11.31 -0.09
C GLN A 49 10.15 11.22 0.46
N ALA A 50 9.59 10.01 0.46
CA ALA A 50 8.22 9.78 0.93
C ALA A 50 8.06 8.35 1.47
N GLU A 51 7.07 8.18 2.35
CA GLU A 51 6.49 6.87 2.65
C GLU A 51 5.53 6.50 1.51
N VAL A 52 5.62 5.28 0.99
CA VAL A 52 4.81 4.82 -0.13
C VAL A 52 4.18 3.48 0.20
N ILE A 53 2.86 3.40 -0.02
CA ILE A 53 2.08 2.18 0.15
C ILE A 53 1.52 1.82 -1.23
N VAL A 54 1.83 0.61 -1.71
CA VAL A 54 1.35 0.12 -3.01
C VAL A 54 0.32 -0.97 -2.77
N PHE A 55 -0.89 -0.75 -3.30
CA PHE A 55 -1.94 -1.75 -3.34
C PHE A 55 -2.02 -2.34 -4.74
N MET A 56 -2.12 -3.67 -4.82
CA MET A 56 -2.29 -4.35 -6.09
C MET A 56 -3.23 -5.53 -5.92
N GLU A 57 -4.28 -5.54 -6.72
CA GLU A 57 -5.25 -6.62 -6.79
C GLU A 57 -5.12 -7.39 -8.10
N VAL A 58 -5.20 -8.71 -8.01
CA VAL A 58 -5.31 -9.60 -9.16
C VAL A 58 -6.64 -10.36 -9.04
N THR A 59 -7.59 -9.99 -9.88
CA THR A 59 -8.92 -10.61 -9.92
C THR A 59 -8.87 -11.95 -10.67
N LYS A 60 -9.85 -12.83 -10.43
CA LYS A 60 -9.93 -14.16 -11.05
C LYS A 60 -10.01 -14.13 -12.58
N GLY A 61 -10.46 -13.01 -13.15
CA GLY A 61 -10.54 -12.82 -14.61
C GLY A 61 -9.19 -12.55 -15.28
N TRP A 62 -8.11 -12.36 -14.51
CA TRP A 62 -6.80 -12.07 -15.06
C TRP A 62 -6.04 -13.36 -15.45
N LEU A 63 -5.95 -13.64 -16.75
CA LEU A 63 -5.32 -14.86 -17.28
C LEU A 63 -3.94 -14.63 -17.94
N ALA A 64 -3.43 -13.40 -17.99
CA ALA A 64 -2.21 -13.09 -18.73
C ALA A 64 -0.92 -13.32 -17.89
N PRO A 65 0.03 -14.16 -18.34
CA PRO A 65 1.28 -14.46 -17.63
C PRO A 65 2.35 -13.39 -17.90
N LEU A 66 2.12 -12.15 -17.47
CA LEU A 66 3.05 -11.03 -17.69
C LEU A 66 4.18 -10.93 -16.65
N GLY A 67 4.23 -11.87 -15.70
CA GLY A 67 5.15 -11.81 -14.56
C GLY A 67 5.06 -10.49 -13.81
N VAL A 68 6.19 -10.05 -13.24
CA VAL A 68 6.26 -8.84 -12.40
C VAL A 68 6.30 -7.54 -13.21
N TRP A 69 6.37 -7.61 -14.54
CA TRP A 69 6.36 -6.42 -15.41
C TRP A 69 5.09 -5.58 -15.19
N ARG A 70 3.93 -6.23 -15.02
CA ARG A 70 2.66 -5.56 -14.73
C ARG A 70 2.73 -4.69 -13.48
N VAL A 71 3.46 -5.15 -12.46
CA VAL A 71 3.64 -4.40 -11.21
C VAL A 71 4.40 -3.11 -11.47
N ARG A 72 5.51 -3.19 -12.21
CA ARG A 72 6.33 -2.01 -12.56
C ARG A 72 5.53 -0.99 -13.34
N GLU A 73 4.86 -1.42 -14.39
CA GLU A 73 4.09 -0.51 -15.25
C GLU A 73 2.85 0.05 -14.56
N GLY A 74 2.18 -0.75 -13.73
CA GLY A 74 1.07 -0.27 -12.91
C GLY A 74 1.50 0.87 -12.00
N VAL A 75 2.59 0.68 -11.25
CA VAL A 75 3.13 1.71 -10.36
C VAL A 75 3.57 2.96 -11.13
N ARG A 76 4.27 2.82 -12.27
CA ARG A 76 4.66 3.97 -13.11
C ARG A 76 3.45 4.77 -13.57
N ARG A 77 2.37 4.10 -14.01
CA ARG A 77 1.12 4.76 -14.41
C ARG A 77 0.43 5.49 -13.25
N CYS A 78 0.52 4.96 -12.03
CA CYS A 78 0.02 5.66 -10.84
C CYS A 78 0.77 6.99 -10.62
N PHE A 79 2.09 7.02 -10.79
CA PHE A 79 2.88 8.26 -10.68
C PHE A 79 2.68 9.24 -11.83
N GLN A 80 2.13 8.81 -12.96
CA GLN A 80 1.74 9.71 -14.06
C GLN A 80 0.39 10.41 -13.80
N ASN A 81 -0.47 9.82 -12.97
CA ASN A 81 -1.83 10.29 -12.71
C ASN A 81 -2.05 10.52 -11.21
N VAL A 82 -1.24 11.39 -10.62
CA VAL A 82 -1.26 11.65 -9.17
C VAL A 82 -2.50 12.45 -8.79
N LYS A 83 -3.25 11.92 -7.80
CA LYS A 83 -4.31 12.65 -7.10
C LYS A 83 -3.81 13.05 -5.71
N THR A 84 -4.25 14.22 -5.23
CA THR A 84 -3.95 14.73 -3.88
C THR A 84 -5.21 14.68 -3.03
N PHE A 85 -5.05 14.36 -1.75
CA PHE A 85 -6.16 14.24 -0.80
C PHE A 85 -5.86 15.03 0.47
N SER A 86 -6.92 15.39 1.18
CA SER A 86 -6.83 16.15 2.43
C SER A 86 -6.42 15.28 3.62
N SER A 87 -6.63 13.96 3.53
CA SER A 87 -6.29 13.00 4.58
C SER A 87 -5.85 11.64 4.03
N LEU A 88 -5.07 10.90 4.82
CA LEU A 88 -4.69 9.53 4.49
C LEU A 88 -5.90 8.60 4.38
N LYS A 89 -6.94 8.83 5.18
CA LYS A 89 -8.18 8.04 5.14
C LYS A 89 -8.88 8.19 3.79
N GLU A 90 -9.02 9.42 3.31
CA GLU A 90 -9.61 9.73 2.00
C GLU A 90 -8.79 9.11 0.86
N ALA A 91 -7.46 9.27 0.92
CA ALA A 91 -6.55 8.67 -0.06
C ALA A 91 -6.67 7.13 -0.09
N PHE A 92 -6.78 6.50 1.08
CA PHE A 92 -6.94 5.05 1.20
C PHE A 92 -8.27 4.58 0.63
N GLU A 93 -9.38 5.23 1.01
CA GLU A 93 -10.72 4.88 0.52
C GLU A 93 -10.82 5.03 -1.01
N GLU A 94 -10.24 6.08 -1.59
CA GLU A 94 -10.18 6.26 -3.04
C GLU A 94 -9.28 5.22 -3.72
N ALA A 95 -8.12 4.89 -3.15
CA ALA A 95 -7.17 3.94 -3.73
C ALA A 95 -7.75 2.52 -3.89
N ILE A 96 -8.64 2.11 -2.97
CA ILE A 96 -9.24 0.78 -2.97
C ILE A 96 -10.69 0.76 -3.48
N SER A 97 -11.25 1.91 -3.89
CA SER A 97 -12.68 2.04 -4.23
C SER A 97 -13.13 1.12 -5.36
N ASN A 98 -12.21 0.80 -6.28
CA ASN A 98 -12.45 -0.09 -7.43
C ASN A 98 -11.89 -1.51 -7.24
N MET A 99 -11.48 -1.87 -6.02
CA MET A 99 -10.96 -3.21 -5.72
C MET A 99 -12.07 -4.12 -5.18
N GLU A 100 -12.06 -5.38 -5.60
CA GLU A 100 -13.00 -6.42 -5.12
C GLU A 100 -12.69 -6.83 -3.67
N THR A 101 -11.43 -6.73 -3.28
CA THR A 101 -10.92 -7.16 -1.97
C THR A 101 -11.38 -6.22 -0.87
N HIS A 102 -11.97 -6.80 0.17
CA HIS A 102 -12.54 -6.06 1.27
C HIS A 102 -11.54 -5.12 1.97
N LYS A 103 -11.95 -3.87 2.26
CA LYS A 103 -11.10 -2.83 2.87
C LYS A 103 -10.34 -3.25 4.13
N LYS A 104 -10.96 -4.09 4.98
CA LYS A 104 -10.33 -4.57 6.21
C LYS A 104 -9.09 -5.42 5.92
N SER A 105 -9.08 -6.15 4.81
CA SER A 105 -7.95 -6.98 4.38
C SER A 105 -6.72 -6.13 4.06
N TRP A 106 -6.91 -4.99 3.37
CA TRP A 106 -5.85 -4.02 3.09
C TRP A 106 -5.35 -3.32 4.36
N TYR A 107 -6.28 -2.91 5.23
CA TYR A 107 -5.94 -2.31 6.53
C TYR A 107 -5.13 -3.27 7.42
N ARG A 108 -5.53 -4.54 7.51
CA ARG A 108 -4.86 -5.55 8.35
C ARG A 108 -3.51 -6.00 7.79
N SER A 109 -3.28 -5.92 6.49
CA SER A 109 -2.01 -6.32 5.89
C SER A 109 -0.94 -5.23 6.02
N SER A 110 -1.27 -3.96 5.76
CA SER A 110 -0.26 -2.89 5.75
C SER A 110 0.11 -2.38 7.14
N ARG A 111 1.36 -2.63 7.58
CA ARG A 111 1.91 -2.10 8.82
C ARG A 111 1.83 -0.57 8.86
N PHE A 112 2.37 0.09 7.83
CA PHE A 112 2.43 1.55 7.74
C PHE A 112 1.05 2.20 7.72
N LEU A 113 0.08 1.62 7.00
CA LEU A 113 -1.28 2.13 7.00
C LEU A 113 -1.91 2.11 8.40
N ARG A 114 -1.72 1.01 9.15
CA ARG A 114 -2.22 0.93 10.53
C ARG A 114 -1.52 1.94 11.43
N GLU A 115 -0.20 2.03 11.36
CA GLU A 115 0.58 2.98 12.17
C GLU A 115 0.14 4.42 11.92
N ARG A 116 -0.04 4.81 10.65
CA ARG A 116 -0.44 6.17 10.29
C ARG A 116 -1.89 6.49 10.61
N LEU A 117 -2.80 5.53 10.52
CA LEU A 117 -4.22 5.74 10.85
C LEU A 117 -4.52 5.60 12.34
N SER A 118 -3.67 4.91 13.12
CA SER A 118 -3.84 4.76 14.57
C SER A 118 -3.14 5.84 15.38
N THR A 119 -2.09 6.45 14.83
CA THR A 119 -1.33 7.50 15.50
C THR A 119 -2.12 8.81 15.50
N LYS A 120 -2.31 9.40 16.68
CA LYS A 120 -2.80 10.77 16.82
C LYS A 120 -1.64 11.74 16.67
N THR A 121 -1.87 12.87 16.00
CA THR A 121 -0.88 13.94 15.97
C THR A 121 -0.72 14.56 17.37
N LEU A 122 0.42 15.21 17.64
CA LEU A 122 0.60 15.96 18.89
C LEU A 122 -0.49 17.01 19.07
N GLU A 123 -0.88 17.68 17.99
CA GLU A 123 -2.00 18.63 17.99
C GLU A 123 -3.31 17.97 18.46
N GLN A 124 -3.69 16.83 17.86
CA GLN A 124 -4.87 16.07 18.28
C GLN A 124 -4.79 15.55 19.71
N PHE A 125 -3.58 15.28 20.21
CA PHE A 125 -3.37 14.90 21.61
C PHE A 125 -3.68 16.06 22.55
N PHE A 126 -3.20 17.28 22.24
CA PHE A 126 -3.43 18.46 23.08
C PHE A 126 -4.85 19.02 22.98
N THR A 127 -5.52 18.95 21.81
CA THR A 127 -6.91 19.42 21.64
C THR A 127 -7.93 18.57 22.41
N GLY A 128 -7.59 17.33 22.80
CA GLY A 128 -8.48 16.45 23.58
C GLY A 128 -8.56 16.76 25.08
N TYR A 129 -7.85 17.78 25.57
CA TYR A 129 -7.76 18.17 26.98
C TYR A 129 -8.45 19.51 27.31
N THR A 130 -9.15 20.13 26.35
CA THR A 130 -9.96 21.35 26.54
C THR A 130 -11.42 21.04 26.31
#